data_AF-A0A952T468-F1
#
_entry.id   AF-A0A952T468-F1
#
_cell.length_a   1.000
_cell.length_b   1.000
_cell.length_c   1.000
_cell.angle_alpha   90.00
_cell.angle_beta   90.00
_cell.angle_gamma   90.00
#
_symmetry.space_group_name_H-M   'P 1'
#
loop_
_entity.id
_entity.type
_entity.pdbx_description
1 polymer ?
#
loop_
_entity_poly.entity_id
_entity_poly.type
_entity_poly.pdbx_seq_one_letter_code
_entity_poly.pdbx_strand_id
1 'polypeptide(L)'
;MDEFRKLTTQEKALRINLSKEVYGSFAEIGAGQEVAANFFKAGGASGTIAKTMSAYDMKFSDAIYGYCERYVCEPRLIKMLEHEFPLLAERLPHRVETTRFFAFANTVEILNFDRTNQAHGWIGLRFQLQPKAEYNDCIIHVKMHDNDPLQQQYALGVVGVNMIYACTFFNDPEKILMSLLDGLHGRRIEIDMFRITGPDFRHVDNRLMALKLVKNGLTKAAMFGPDGEVMQPSDELYKKHLLVLRGRFRPPTHVNVDMLLAARRRFKHEPDVERSKIVVLTELTLNDLSSDGNIDETDFLHRADIICSLGQHVLISNYFEYYRLVDYLSRITKGKKIGIIMGINALQKVFDEKTYENTRGGILECFASLFGTNVKLYIYPALIRDSQNLLTLGDFEVDLPANLKNLFRYLMDNNKLEDIKDANTKNLHIISDHVLAMIRNGESGWEKYVPHKVAEAIKERGLFDYQPRQVEIS
;
A
#
# COMPACT_ATOMS: atom_id res chain seq x y z
N MET A 1 -27.46 -24.90 9.36
CA MET A 1 -27.46 -24.79 7.89
C MET A 1 -27.91 -23.38 7.51
N ASP A 2 -27.31 -22.37 8.14
CA ASP A 2 -27.56 -20.95 7.91
C ASP A 2 -26.18 -20.28 7.88
N GLU A 3 -25.45 -20.54 6.80
CA GLU A 3 -24.22 -19.80 6.50
C GLU A 3 -24.66 -18.41 6.00
N PHE A 4 -24.58 -17.43 6.92
CA PHE A 4 -24.64 -15.98 6.71
C PHE A 4 -24.93 -15.50 5.28
N ARG A 5 -26.22 -15.38 4.94
CA ARG A 5 -26.64 -14.66 3.73
C ARG A 5 -26.10 -13.22 3.78
N LYS A 6 -25.16 -12.89 2.88
CA LYS A 6 -24.76 -11.50 2.64
C LYS A 6 -25.92 -10.74 2.01
N LEU A 7 -26.22 -9.55 2.54
CA LEU A 7 -27.25 -8.69 1.99
C LEU A 7 -26.84 -8.18 0.60
N THR A 8 -27.79 -8.12 -0.31
CA THR A 8 -27.61 -7.47 -1.61
C THR A 8 -27.45 -5.95 -1.43
N THR A 9 -26.92 -5.26 -2.45
CA THR A 9 -26.79 -3.79 -2.46
C THR A 9 -28.14 -3.10 -2.18
N GLN A 10 -29.21 -3.59 -2.79
CA GLN A 10 -30.56 -3.03 -2.58
C GLN A 10 -31.05 -3.25 -1.14
N GLU A 11 -30.81 -4.43 -0.54
CA GLU A 11 -31.17 -4.71 0.85
C GLU A 11 -30.37 -3.86 1.84
N LYS A 12 -29.08 -3.65 1.58
CA LYS A 12 -28.23 -2.74 2.36
C LYS A 12 -28.76 -1.31 2.31
N ALA A 13 -29.01 -0.79 1.11
CA ALA A 13 -29.55 0.56 0.91
C ALA A 13 -30.93 0.73 1.57
N LEU A 14 -31.85 -0.23 1.38
CA LEU A 14 -33.17 -0.21 2.00
C LEU A 14 -33.09 -0.25 3.53
N ARG A 15 -32.21 -1.08 4.11
CA ARG A 15 -32.04 -1.14 5.56
C ARG A 15 -31.57 0.18 6.16
N ILE A 16 -30.70 0.91 5.46
CA ILE A 16 -30.29 2.26 5.86
C ILE A 16 -31.47 3.22 5.73
N ASN A 17 -32.18 3.20 4.59
CA ASN A 17 -33.37 4.03 4.33
C ASN A 17 -34.46 3.91 5.40
N LEU A 18 -34.64 2.72 5.97
CA LEU A 18 -35.62 2.46 7.01
C LEU A 18 -35.12 2.79 8.43
N SER A 19 -33.83 3.11 8.60
CA SER A 19 -33.28 3.52 9.89
C SER A 19 -33.60 4.98 10.17
N LYS A 20 -34.40 5.23 11.21
CA LYS A 20 -34.75 6.60 11.65
C LYS A 20 -33.59 7.36 12.29
N GLU A 21 -32.52 6.65 12.64
CA GLU A 21 -31.37 7.16 13.38
C GLU A 21 -30.23 7.59 12.46
N VAL A 22 -30.34 7.40 11.14
CA VAL A 22 -29.26 7.65 10.18
C VAL A 22 -29.74 8.60 9.10
N TYR A 23 -29.04 9.71 8.93
CA TYR A 23 -29.40 10.74 7.96
C TYR A 23 -28.14 11.41 7.41
N GLY A 24 -28.10 11.76 6.13
CA GLY A 24 -26.86 12.26 5.56
C GLY A 24 -26.95 12.89 4.20
N SER A 25 -25.81 13.37 3.71
CA SER A 25 -25.65 13.99 2.40
C SER A 25 -24.76 13.17 1.48
N PHE A 26 -24.94 13.36 0.17
CA PHE A 26 -24.16 12.75 -0.89
C PHE A 26 -23.61 13.85 -1.80
N ALA A 27 -22.29 13.91 -1.96
CA ALA A 27 -21.61 14.80 -2.88
C ALA A 27 -20.75 14.00 -3.85
N GLU A 28 -21.19 13.87 -5.09
CA GLU A 28 -20.56 12.99 -6.07
C GLU A 28 -20.00 13.81 -7.23
N ILE A 29 -18.69 13.71 -7.52
CA ILE A 29 -18.03 14.42 -8.62
C ILE A 29 -17.47 13.44 -9.63
N GLY A 30 -17.65 13.78 -10.91
CA GLY A 30 -17.31 12.92 -12.03
C GLY A 30 -18.38 11.85 -12.23
N ALA A 31 -18.00 10.72 -12.80
CA ALA A 31 -18.94 9.62 -13.05
C ALA A 31 -19.32 8.85 -11.77
N GLY A 32 -19.22 9.49 -10.61
CA GLY A 32 -19.45 8.90 -9.30
C GLY A 32 -20.91 8.75 -8.88
N GLN A 33 -21.89 9.17 -9.69
CA GLN A 33 -23.28 9.48 -9.29
C GLN A 33 -24.21 8.29 -8.99
N GLU A 34 -23.69 7.08 -8.88
CA GLU A 34 -24.53 5.89 -8.71
C GLU A 34 -24.80 5.54 -7.24
N VAL A 35 -24.10 6.12 -6.27
CA VAL A 35 -24.29 5.74 -4.87
C VAL A 35 -25.64 6.24 -4.38
N ALA A 36 -25.93 7.54 -4.50
CA ALA A 36 -27.25 8.08 -4.13
C ALA A 36 -28.40 7.44 -4.94
N ALA A 37 -28.15 7.11 -6.21
CA ALA A 37 -29.12 6.44 -7.07
C ALA A 37 -29.59 5.08 -6.51
N ASN A 38 -28.69 4.31 -5.90
CA ASN A 38 -29.05 3.05 -5.24
C ASN A 38 -30.05 3.25 -4.08
N PHE A 39 -29.86 4.30 -3.29
CA PHE A 39 -30.79 4.62 -2.19
C PHE A 39 -32.16 5.08 -2.71
N PHE A 40 -32.22 5.85 -3.80
CA PHE A 40 -33.50 6.20 -4.43
C PHE A 40 -34.24 4.98 -4.97
N LYS A 41 -33.53 4.10 -5.69
CA LYS A 41 -34.08 2.87 -6.29
C LYS A 41 -34.55 1.86 -5.23
N ALA A 42 -33.91 1.82 -4.06
CA ALA A 42 -34.29 0.92 -2.97
C ALA A 42 -35.62 1.31 -2.28
N GLY A 43 -36.03 2.58 -2.36
CA GLY A 43 -37.22 3.11 -1.70
C GLY A 43 -36.98 3.54 -0.24
N GLY A 44 -37.78 4.49 0.25
CA GLY A 44 -37.62 5.06 1.61
C GLY A 44 -36.53 6.13 1.75
N ALA A 45 -35.93 6.57 0.64
CA ALA A 45 -34.78 7.49 0.64
C ALA A 45 -35.02 8.83 1.37
N SER A 46 -36.26 9.31 1.48
CA SER A 46 -36.61 10.51 2.27
C SER A 46 -36.27 10.36 3.76
N GLY A 47 -36.14 9.13 4.24
CA GLY A 47 -35.72 8.78 5.60
C GLY A 47 -34.21 8.84 5.83
N THR A 48 -33.38 9.00 4.78
CA THR A 48 -31.91 8.98 4.88
C THR A 48 -31.22 10.14 4.16
N ILE A 49 -31.71 10.55 2.99
CA ILE A 49 -31.04 11.55 2.15
C ILE A 49 -31.53 12.96 2.52
N ALA A 50 -30.65 13.75 3.12
CA ALA A 50 -30.84 15.18 3.35
C ALA A 50 -30.61 16.00 2.07
N LYS A 51 -29.55 15.66 1.33
CA LYS A 51 -29.12 16.33 0.11
C LYS A 51 -28.33 15.36 -0.77
N THR A 52 -28.55 15.42 -2.08
CA THR A 52 -27.62 14.87 -3.08
C THR A 52 -27.19 16.01 -3.99
N MET A 53 -25.92 16.04 -4.39
CA MET A 53 -25.41 17.01 -5.35
C MET A 53 -24.29 16.46 -6.20
N SER A 54 -24.14 17.05 -7.39
CA SER A 54 -23.01 16.82 -8.27
C SER A 54 -22.59 18.12 -8.94
N ALA A 55 -21.28 18.40 -8.92
CA ALA A 55 -20.69 19.56 -9.58
C ALA A 55 -19.65 19.09 -10.62
N TYR A 56 -20.08 18.98 -11.88
CA TYR A 56 -19.27 18.46 -12.98
C TYR A 56 -18.28 19.49 -13.55
N ASP A 57 -18.70 20.76 -13.60
CA ASP A 57 -17.84 21.84 -14.07
C ASP A 57 -16.79 22.18 -13.00
N MET A 58 -15.52 22.30 -13.43
CA MET A 58 -14.40 22.55 -12.54
C MET A 58 -14.56 23.86 -11.76
N LYS A 59 -14.97 24.95 -12.42
CA LYS A 59 -15.13 26.26 -11.76
C LYS A 59 -16.31 26.26 -10.80
N PHE A 60 -17.40 25.61 -11.19
CA PHE A 60 -18.57 25.47 -10.32
C PHE A 60 -18.23 24.67 -9.06
N SER A 61 -17.49 23.57 -9.24
CA SER A 61 -17.02 22.74 -8.14
C SER A 61 -16.01 23.49 -7.25
N ASP A 62 -15.12 24.28 -7.84
CA ASP A 62 -14.15 25.11 -7.10
C ASP A 62 -14.81 26.26 -6.33
N ALA A 63 -15.92 26.80 -6.83
CA ALA A 63 -16.69 27.81 -6.11
C ALA A 63 -17.36 27.25 -4.83
N ILE A 64 -17.59 25.94 -4.77
CA ILE A 64 -18.21 25.26 -3.62
C ILE A 64 -17.13 24.74 -2.67
N TYR A 65 -16.14 24.01 -3.19
CA TYR A 65 -15.17 23.26 -2.38
C TYR A 65 -13.78 23.90 -2.34
N GLY A 66 -13.53 24.96 -3.10
CA GLY A 66 -12.21 25.58 -3.24
C GLY A 66 -11.30 24.86 -4.22
N TYR A 67 -10.23 25.54 -4.63
CA TYR A 67 -9.28 25.06 -5.64
C TYR A 67 -8.42 23.87 -5.16
N CYS A 68 -8.10 22.94 -6.06
CA CYS A 68 -7.11 21.88 -5.89
C CYS A 68 -6.27 21.73 -7.17
N GLU A 69 -4.99 21.37 -7.06
CA GLU A 69 -4.10 21.17 -8.22
C GLU A 69 -4.58 20.01 -9.11
N ARG A 70 -5.05 18.93 -8.49
CA ARG A 70 -5.68 17.77 -9.15
C ARG A 70 -7.14 17.68 -8.72
N TYR A 71 -8.02 17.24 -9.61
CA TYR A 71 -9.45 17.15 -9.32
C TYR A 71 -9.83 15.77 -8.76
N VAL A 72 -9.20 14.70 -9.25
CA VAL A 72 -9.31 13.35 -8.67
C VAL A 72 -8.14 13.15 -7.72
N CYS A 73 -8.30 13.64 -6.49
CA CYS A 73 -7.31 13.51 -5.43
C CYS A 73 -7.95 13.52 -4.04
N GLU A 74 -7.24 12.98 -3.06
CA GLU A 74 -7.68 12.96 -1.67
C GLU A 74 -7.93 14.36 -1.07
N PRO A 75 -7.07 15.38 -1.26
CA PRO A 75 -7.35 16.72 -0.74
C PRO A 75 -8.69 17.29 -1.21
N ARG A 76 -9.11 16.99 -2.44
CA ARG A 76 -10.44 17.40 -2.94
C ARG A 76 -11.55 16.66 -2.21
N LEU A 77 -11.42 15.36 -2.03
CA LEU A 77 -12.37 14.55 -1.25
C LEU A 77 -12.55 15.10 0.18
N ILE A 78 -11.44 15.41 0.86
CA ILE A 78 -11.48 15.94 2.23
C ILE A 78 -12.21 17.29 2.27
N LYS A 79 -11.91 18.22 1.36
CA LYS A 79 -12.63 19.51 1.28
C LYS A 79 -14.13 19.33 1.05
N MET A 80 -14.54 18.31 0.29
CA MET A 80 -15.97 17.99 0.11
C MET A 80 -16.58 17.53 1.43
N LEU A 81 -15.96 16.60 2.15
CA LEU A 81 -16.45 16.13 3.45
C LEU A 81 -16.52 17.25 4.50
N GLU A 82 -15.50 18.11 4.54
CA GLU A 82 -15.43 19.28 5.42
C GLU A 82 -16.52 20.32 5.13
N HIS A 83 -16.90 20.48 3.85
CA HIS A 83 -17.99 21.37 3.47
C HIS A 83 -19.36 20.74 3.76
N GLU A 84 -19.54 19.47 3.41
CA GLU A 84 -20.85 18.81 3.39
C GLU A 84 -21.36 18.40 4.77
N PHE A 85 -20.48 17.93 5.65
CA PHE A 85 -20.88 17.38 6.93
C PHE A 85 -21.45 18.44 7.90
N PRO A 86 -20.81 19.60 8.12
CA PRO A 86 -21.33 20.61 9.06
C PRO A 86 -22.70 21.17 8.67
N LEU A 87 -22.99 21.25 7.35
CA LEU A 87 -24.27 21.74 6.83
C LEU A 87 -25.48 20.93 7.33
N LEU A 88 -25.29 19.65 7.66
CA LEU A 88 -26.36 18.79 8.18
C LEU A 88 -26.85 19.31 9.54
N ALA A 89 -25.92 19.53 10.47
CA ALA A 89 -26.25 20.04 11.80
C ALA A 89 -26.77 21.49 11.74
N GLU A 90 -26.18 22.32 10.87
CA GLU A 90 -26.59 23.72 10.67
C GLU A 90 -28.05 23.83 10.17
N ARG A 91 -28.42 23.00 9.19
CA ARG A 91 -29.73 23.09 8.53
C ARG A 91 -30.80 22.21 9.16
N LEU A 92 -30.41 21.20 9.95
CA LEU A 92 -31.33 20.26 10.60
C LEU A 92 -31.14 20.24 12.13
N PRO A 93 -31.19 21.40 12.84
CA PRO A 93 -30.94 21.45 14.27
C PRO A 93 -31.90 20.58 15.09
N HIS A 94 -33.13 20.39 14.60
CA HIS A 94 -34.15 19.55 15.23
C HIS A 94 -33.85 18.04 15.21
N ARG A 95 -32.85 17.58 14.42
CA ARG A 95 -32.44 16.17 14.31
C ARG A 95 -31.18 15.82 15.10
N VAL A 96 -30.40 16.82 15.49
CA VAL A 96 -29.06 16.66 16.09
C VAL A 96 -29.08 15.77 17.34
N GLU A 97 -30.16 15.80 18.12
CA GLU A 97 -30.31 15.02 19.36
C GLU A 97 -30.44 13.51 19.15
N THR A 98 -31.01 13.08 18.03
CA THR A 98 -31.49 11.69 17.83
C THR A 98 -30.90 11.02 16.61
N THR A 99 -30.20 11.78 15.77
CA THR A 99 -29.72 11.33 14.47
C THR A 99 -28.20 11.26 14.46
N ARG A 100 -27.67 10.16 13.93
CA ARG A 100 -26.28 9.99 13.53
C ARG A 100 -26.13 10.52 12.11
N PHE A 101 -25.39 11.60 11.95
CA PHE A 101 -25.16 12.18 10.63
C PHE A 101 -24.05 11.48 9.87
N PHE A 102 -24.15 11.46 8.54
CA PHE A 102 -23.06 11.13 7.64
C PHE A 102 -22.99 12.07 6.44
N ALA A 103 -21.78 12.29 5.91
CA ALA A 103 -21.56 12.90 4.62
C ALA A 103 -20.73 11.95 3.77
N PHE A 104 -21.29 11.53 2.65
CA PHE A 104 -20.62 10.73 1.64
C PHE A 104 -20.08 11.65 0.55
N ALA A 105 -18.83 11.46 0.17
CA ALA A 105 -18.21 12.17 -0.94
C ALA A 105 -17.42 11.24 -1.85
N ASN A 106 -17.39 11.54 -3.14
CA ASN A 106 -16.45 10.92 -4.07
C ASN A 106 -15.94 11.90 -5.14
N THR A 107 -14.72 11.66 -5.60
CA THR A 107 -14.15 12.29 -6.80
C THR A 107 -13.52 11.21 -7.66
N VAL A 108 -14.06 11.00 -8.86
CA VAL A 108 -13.79 9.80 -9.66
C VAL A 108 -13.61 10.11 -11.14
N GLU A 109 -12.63 9.45 -11.74
CA GLU A 109 -12.41 9.40 -13.19
C GLU A 109 -12.73 7.98 -13.72
N ILE A 110 -13.65 7.89 -14.66
CA ILE A 110 -13.95 6.65 -15.40
C ILE A 110 -13.17 6.60 -16.72
N LEU A 111 -13.27 5.49 -17.46
CA LEU A 111 -12.67 5.38 -18.78
C LEU A 111 -13.15 6.52 -19.69
N ASN A 112 -12.17 7.21 -20.28
CA ASN A 112 -12.43 8.16 -21.35
C ASN A 112 -12.80 7.41 -22.65
N PHE A 113 -13.32 8.17 -23.63
CA PHE A 113 -13.79 7.60 -24.90
C PHE A 113 -12.69 6.79 -25.62
N ASP A 114 -11.46 7.28 -25.58
CA ASP A 114 -10.29 6.67 -26.24
C ASP A 114 -9.65 5.53 -25.43
N ARG A 115 -10.13 5.26 -24.20
CA ARG A 115 -9.63 4.24 -23.27
C ARG A 115 -8.12 4.31 -23.02
N THR A 116 -7.61 5.53 -22.92
CA THR A 116 -6.18 5.80 -22.71
C THR A 116 -5.81 5.99 -21.24
N ASN A 117 -6.82 6.12 -20.36
CA ASN A 117 -6.65 6.29 -18.93
C ASN A 117 -6.95 5.01 -18.14
N GLN A 118 -6.48 4.97 -16.90
CA GLN A 118 -6.89 3.97 -15.91
C GLN A 118 -7.99 4.59 -15.06
N ALA A 119 -9.18 4.02 -15.06
CA ALA A 119 -10.28 4.50 -14.23
C ALA A 119 -9.96 4.28 -12.73
N HIS A 120 -10.15 5.32 -11.92
CA HIS A 120 -9.85 5.31 -10.48
C HIS A 120 -10.57 6.46 -9.75
N GLY A 121 -10.55 6.43 -8.42
CA GLY A 121 -11.11 7.54 -7.66
C GLY A 121 -10.98 7.42 -6.15
N TRP A 122 -11.27 8.54 -5.49
CA TRP A 122 -11.27 8.67 -4.03
C TRP A 122 -12.72 8.68 -3.53
N ILE A 123 -13.00 7.90 -2.49
CA ILE A 123 -14.31 7.80 -1.86
C ILE A 123 -14.15 7.98 -0.35
N GLY A 124 -15.03 8.76 0.25
CA GLY A 124 -14.96 9.11 1.65
C GLY A 124 -16.32 9.12 2.30
N LEU A 125 -16.34 8.71 3.57
CA LEU A 125 -17.50 8.81 4.44
C LEU A 125 -17.06 9.43 5.75
N ARG A 126 -17.62 10.61 6.06
CA ARG A 126 -17.57 11.23 7.37
C ARG A 126 -18.84 10.86 8.12
N PHE A 127 -18.76 10.24 9.30
CA PHE A 127 -19.93 9.66 9.96
C PHE A 127 -19.83 9.66 11.49
N GLN A 128 -20.98 9.62 12.15
CA GLN A 128 -21.11 9.48 13.60
C GLN A 128 -21.55 8.07 13.99
N LEU A 129 -20.99 7.53 15.07
CA LEU A 129 -21.51 6.31 15.70
C LEU A 129 -22.60 6.60 16.74
N GLN A 130 -22.63 7.82 17.30
CA GLN A 130 -23.65 8.30 18.24
C GLN A 130 -24.08 9.73 17.87
N PRO A 131 -25.35 10.11 18.09
CA PRO A 131 -25.78 11.49 17.94
C PRO A 131 -24.89 12.45 18.75
N LYS A 132 -24.59 13.62 18.18
CA LYS A 132 -23.70 14.67 18.76
C LYS A 132 -22.23 14.29 19.00
N ALA A 133 -21.82 13.05 18.74
CA ALA A 133 -20.42 12.69 18.85
C ALA A 133 -19.56 13.41 17.80
N GLU A 134 -18.26 13.50 18.07
CA GLU A 134 -17.30 13.84 17.02
C GLU A 134 -17.37 12.82 15.87
N TYR A 135 -17.06 13.26 14.66
CA TYR A 135 -17.13 12.40 13.48
C TYR A 135 -15.91 11.48 13.35
N ASN A 136 -16.12 10.36 12.68
CA ASN A 136 -15.07 9.49 12.15
C ASN A 136 -15.00 9.66 10.63
N ASP A 137 -13.83 9.43 10.05
CA ASP A 137 -13.61 9.41 8.61
C ASP A 137 -13.16 8.01 8.16
N CYS A 138 -13.85 7.44 7.19
CA CYS A 138 -13.43 6.28 6.42
C CYS A 138 -13.10 6.76 5.01
N ILE A 139 -11.87 6.56 4.55
CA ILE A 139 -11.34 7.04 3.27
C ILE A 139 -10.76 5.86 2.51
N ILE A 140 -11.11 5.73 1.25
CA ILE A 140 -10.57 4.70 0.36
C ILE A 140 -10.18 5.28 -0.99
N HIS A 141 -9.26 4.60 -1.65
CA HIS A 141 -9.02 4.76 -3.08
C HIS A 141 -9.40 3.46 -3.79
N VAL A 142 -9.93 3.60 -5.01
CA VAL A 142 -10.35 2.48 -5.84
C VAL A 142 -9.73 2.55 -7.23
N LYS A 143 -9.45 1.38 -7.81
CA LYS A 143 -9.16 1.22 -9.24
C LYS A 143 -10.22 0.36 -9.90
N MET A 144 -10.71 0.80 -11.05
CA MET A 144 -11.76 0.12 -11.78
C MET A 144 -11.18 -0.56 -13.02
N HIS A 145 -11.50 -1.84 -13.20
CA HIS A 145 -10.93 -2.72 -14.21
C HIS A 145 -11.94 -3.12 -15.29
N ASP A 146 -13.22 -2.82 -15.08
CA ASP A 146 -14.25 -2.99 -16.11
C ASP A 146 -13.93 -2.14 -17.35
N ASN A 147 -14.04 -2.71 -18.55
CA ASN A 147 -13.76 -2.02 -19.82
C ASN A 147 -14.96 -1.22 -20.38
N ASP A 148 -15.99 -1.02 -19.56
CA ASP A 148 -17.22 -0.31 -19.90
C ASP A 148 -17.54 0.74 -18.83
N PRO A 149 -17.72 2.02 -19.19
CA PRO A 149 -18.04 3.08 -18.25
C PRO A 149 -19.27 2.83 -17.37
N LEU A 150 -20.36 2.26 -17.88
CA LEU A 150 -21.56 2.02 -17.09
C LEU A 150 -21.33 0.91 -16.05
N GLN A 151 -20.57 -0.12 -16.42
CA GLN A 151 -20.16 -1.16 -15.46
C GLN A 151 -19.26 -0.60 -14.34
N GLN A 152 -18.37 0.34 -14.67
CA GLN A 152 -17.56 1.05 -13.68
C GLN A 152 -18.42 1.85 -12.69
N GLN A 153 -19.37 2.63 -13.20
CA GLN A 153 -20.33 3.38 -12.39
C GLN A 153 -21.15 2.46 -11.47
N TYR A 154 -21.64 1.34 -12.00
CA TYR A 154 -22.36 0.34 -11.21
C TYR A 154 -21.51 -0.23 -10.07
N ALA A 155 -20.28 -0.66 -10.36
CA ALA A 155 -19.38 -1.22 -9.34
C ALA A 155 -19.06 -0.18 -8.25
N LEU A 156 -18.82 1.07 -8.64
CA LEU A 156 -18.60 2.18 -7.71
C LEU A 156 -19.82 2.45 -6.83
N GLY A 157 -21.02 2.44 -7.42
CA GLY A 157 -22.29 2.56 -6.71
C GLY A 157 -22.43 1.51 -5.60
N VAL A 158 -22.11 0.25 -5.93
CA VAL A 158 -22.10 -0.86 -4.96
C VAL A 158 -21.08 -0.63 -3.85
N VAL A 159 -19.85 -0.20 -4.16
CA VAL A 159 -18.82 0.12 -3.15
C VAL A 159 -19.29 1.22 -2.20
N GLY A 160 -19.89 2.30 -2.72
CA GLY A 160 -20.40 3.38 -1.87
C GLY A 160 -21.51 2.93 -0.92
N VAL A 161 -22.47 2.13 -1.40
CA VAL A 161 -23.52 1.56 -0.54
C VAL A 161 -22.91 0.62 0.51
N ASN A 162 -21.96 -0.23 0.12
CA ASN A 162 -21.25 -1.12 1.04
C ASN A 162 -20.52 -0.34 2.13
N MET A 163 -19.85 0.75 1.77
CA MET A 163 -19.12 1.62 2.70
C MET A 163 -20.04 2.27 3.73
N ILE A 164 -21.15 2.89 3.28
CA ILE A 164 -22.14 3.51 4.17
C ILE A 164 -22.74 2.44 5.09
N TYR A 165 -23.13 1.29 4.53
CA TYR A 165 -23.67 0.18 5.32
C TYR A 165 -22.68 -0.30 6.38
N ALA A 166 -21.44 -0.58 5.98
CA ALA A 166 -20.41 -1.11 6.86
C ALA A 166 -20.11 -0.15 8.02
N CYS A 167 -19.90 1.14 7.73
CA CYS A 167 -19.63 2.13 8.77
C CYS A 167 -20.85 2.43 9.66
N THR A 168 -22.06 2.12 9.21
CA THR A 168 -23.29 2.30 10.00
C THR A 168 -23.53 1.15 10.97
N PHE A 169 -23.19 -0.09 10.58
CA PHE A 169 -23.60 -1.31 11.27
C PHE A 169 -22.46 -2.16 11.83
N PHE A 170 -21.21 -1.88 11.48
CA PHE A 170 -20.03 -2.58 12.00
C PHE A 170 -19.11 -1.63 12.76
N ASN A 171 -18.56 -2.10 13.86
CA ASN A 171 -17.55 -1.39 14.65
C ASN A 171 -16.15 -1.99 14.46
N ASP A 172 -16.07 -3.19 13.87
CA ASP A 172 -14.82 -3.90 13.60
C ASP A 172 -14.24 -3.41 12.27
N PRO A 173 -13.04 -2.79 12.26
CA PRO A 173 -12.45 -2.19 11.06
C PRO A 173 -12.11 -3.22 9.98
N GLU A 174 -11.78 -4.46 10.34
CA GLU A 174 -11.52 -5.53 9.38
C GLU A 174 -12.82 -5.98 8.71
N LYS A 175 -13.92 -6.07 9.47
CA LYS A 175 -15.25 -6.32 8.88
C LYS A 175 -15.70 -5.18 7.98
N ILE A 176 -15.42 -3.92 8.35
CA ILE A 176 -15.70 -2.76 7.50
C ILE A 176 -14.96 -2.91 6.18
N LEU A 177 -13.63 -3.14 6.23
CA LEU A 177 -12.78 -3.31 5.07
C LEU A 177 -13.28 -4.43 4.14
N MET A 178 -13.54 -5.61 4.70
CA MET A 178 -13.99 -6.78 3.92
C MET A 178 -15.37 -6.60 3.30
N SER A 179 -16.25 -5.79 3.93
CA SER A 179 -17.60 -5.55 3.41
C SER A 179 -17.63 -4.62 2.21
N LEU A 180 -16.57 -3.82 1.96
CA LEU A 180 -16.50 -2.87 0.83
C LEU A 180 -16.71 -3.55 -0.53
N LEU A 181 -16.24 -4.80 -0.69
CA LEU A 181 -16.39 -5.58 -1.92
C LEU A 181 -17.52 -6.61 -1.89
N ASP A 182 -18.45 -6.54 -0.93
CA ASP A 182 -19.60 -7.43 -0.92
C ASP A 182 -20.40 -7.32 -2.23
N GLY A 183 -20.67 -8.46 -2.87
CA GLY A 183 -21.38 -8.50 -4.16
C GLY A 183 -20.51 -8.11 -5.36
N LEU A 184 -19.21 -7.88 -5.18
CA LEU A 184 -18.25 -7.57 -6.24
C LEU A 184 -17.09 -8.56 -6.24
N HIS A 185 -16.45 -8.69 -7.39
CA HIS A 185 -15.20 -9.43 -7.54
C HIS A 185 -14.03 -8.45 -7.74
N GLY A 186 -12.86 -8.75 -7.17
CA GLY A 186 -11.65 -7.94 -7.31
C GLY A 186 -11.15 -7.73 -8.75
N ARG A 187 -11.68 -8.49 -9.72
CA ARG A 187 -11.43 -8.29 -11.15
C ARG A 187 -12.19 -7.09 -11.75
N ARG A 188 -13.20 -6.58 -11.06
CA ARG A 188 -14.01 -5.43 -11.51
C ARG A 188 -13.56 -4.13 -10.88
N ILE A 189 -13.33 -4.18 -9.56
CA ILE A 189 -12.87 -3.04 -8.77
C ILE A 189 -11.92 -3.52 -7.68
N GLU A 190 -10.89 -2.74 -7.44
CA GLU A 190 -9.82 -2.98 -6.48
C GLU A 190 -9.85 -1.87 -5.44
N ILE A 191 -9.73 -2.21 -4.15
CA ILE A 191 -9.54 -1.23 -3.08
C ILE A 191 -8.04 -1.19 -2.79
N ASP A 192 -7.34 -0.19 -3.33
CA ASP A 192 -5.87 -0.10 -3.26
C ASP A 192 -5.36 0.89 -2.21
N MET A 193 -6.28 1.53 -1.46
CA MET A 193 -5.99 2.27 -0.23
C MET A 193 -7.20 2.24 0.70
N PHE A 194 -6.98 2.09 1.99
CA PHE A 194 -7.99 2.19 3.04
C PHE A 194 -7.41 2.86 4.28
N ARG A 195 -8.18 3.80 4.84
CA ARG A 195 -7.86 4.45 6.10
C ARG A 195 -9.15 4.74 6.87
N ILE A 196 -9.18 4.36 8.15
CA ILE A 196 -10.26 4.72 9.07
C ILE A 196 -9.67 5.44 10.28
N THR A 197 -10.26 6.59 10.61
CA THR A 197 -9.75 7.50 11.65
C THR A 197 -10.91 8.16 12.37
N GLY A 198 -10.66 8.66 13.58
CA GLY A 198 -11.66 9.34 14.39
C GLY A 198 -11.62 8.91 15.85
N PRO A 199 -12.43 9.54 16.71
CA PRO A 199 -12.49 9.25 18.14
C PRO A 199 -12.78 7.78 18.45
N ASP A 200 -13.62 7.12 17.65
CA ASP A 200 -14.03 5.73 17.88
C ASP A 200 -13.00 4.70 17.35
N PHE A 201 -12.07 5.14 16.49
CA PHE A 201 -11.08 4.28 15.83
C PHE A 201 -9.62 4.59 16.21
N ARG A 202 -9.38 5.28 17.33
CA ARG A 202 -8.00 5.59 17.82
C ARG A 202 -7.13 4.36 18.07
N HIS A 203 -7.75 3.20 18.30
CA HIS A 203 -7.09 1.93 18.53
C HIS A 203 -6.65 1.23 17.23
N VAL A 204 -7.05 1.74 16.06
CA VAL A 204 -6.77 1.13 14.76
C VAL A 204 -5.43 1.59 14.22
N ASP A 205 -4.53 0.64 13.96
CA ASP A 205 -3.32 0.90 13.18
C ASP A 205 -3.63 0.73 11.69
N ASN A 206 -3.63 1.83 10.94
CA ASN A 206 -3.94 1.79 9.51
C ASN A 206 -2.88 1.05 8.68
N ARG A 207 -1.64 0.89 9.17
CA ARG A 207 -0.60 0.08 8.52
C ARG A 207 -0.99 -1.40 8.55
N LEU A 208 -1.63 -1.84 9.63
CA LEU A 208 -2.21 -3.18 9.71
C LEU A 208 -3.38 -3.35 8.73
N MET A 209 -4.20 -2.31 8.53
CA MET A 209 -5.25 -2.34 7.49
C MET A 209 -4.64 -2.43 6.09
N ALA A 210 -3.54 -1.72 5.81
CA ALA A 210 -2.78 -1.83 4.57
C ALA A 210 -2.24 -3.27 4.35
N LEU A 211 -1.75 -3.94 5.41
CA LEU A 211 -1.37 -5.35 5.33
C LEU A 211 -2.58 -6.23 4.99
N LYS A 212 -3.71 -6.03 5.67
CA LYS A 212 -4.94 -6.82 5.47
C LYS A 212 -5.51 -6.63 4.07
N LEU A 213 -5.42 -5.44 3.48
CA LEU A 213 -5.77 -5.19 2.09
C LEU A 213 -5.03 -6.14 1.12
N VAL A 214 -3.71 -6.25 1.27
CA VAL A 214 -2.87 -7.10 0.41
C VAL A 214 -3.08 -8.58 0.74
N LYS A 215 -3.11 -8.94 2.03
CA LYS A 215 -3.29 -10.32 2.52
C LYS A 215 -4.62 -10.92 2.08
N ASN A 216 -5.71 -10.15 2.13
CA ASN A 216 -7.05 -10.59 1.74
C ASN A 216 -7.31 -10.43 0.23
N GLY A 217 -6.34 -9.98 -0.55
CA GLY A 217 -6.42 -9.91 -2.01
C GLY A 217 -7.30 -8.78 -2.55
N LEU A 218 -7.55 -7.73 -1.75
CA LEU A 218 -8.28 -6.53 -2.19
C LEU A 218 -7.43 -5.65 -3.11
N THR A 219 -6.11 -5.73 -2.98
CA THR A 219 -5.08 -5.09 -3.83
C THR A 219 -3.84 -5.96 -3.87
N LYS A 220 -2.96 -5.73 -4.86
CA LYS A 220 -1.63 -6.38 -4.92
C LYS A 220 -0.55 -5.63 -4.15
N ALA A 221 -0.76 -4.35 -3.86
CA ALA A 221 0.19 -3.53 -3.13
C ALA A 221 -0.50 -2.41 -2.34
N ALA A 222 0.05 -2.12 -1.16
CA ALA A 222 -0.36 -1.00 -0.32
C ALA A 222 0.90 -0.34 0.28
N MET A 223 0.83 0.94 0.59
CA MET A 223 2.02 1.71 1.00
C MET A 223 1.72 2.65 2.16
N PHE A 224 2.73 2.91 2.98
CA PHE A 224 2.71 3.95 3.99
C PHE A 224 4.05 4.70 4.07
N GLY A 225 3.98 5.93 4.56
CA GLY A 225 5.09 6.85 4.67
C GLY A 225 5.99 6.57 5.88
N PRO A 226 7.11 7.31 6.01
CA PRO A 226 7.98 7.25 7.18
C PRO A 226 7.31 7.68 8.49
N ASP A 227 6.25 8.47 8.40
CA ASP A 227 5.37 8.87 9.51
C ASP A 227 4.37 7.77 9.91
N GLY A 228 4.28 6.68 9.12
CA GLY A 228 3.32 5.60 9.33
C GLY A 228 1.95 5.85 8.70
N GLU A 229 1.75 6.99 8.03
CA GLU A 229 0.48 7.31 7.38
C GLU A 229 0.32 6.50 6.09
N VAL A 230 -0.86 5.90 5.90
CA VAL A 230 -1.18 5.14 4.69
C VAL A 230 -1.41 6.10 3.53
N MET A 231 -0.80 5.78 2.39
CA MET A 231 -0.76 6.67 1.22
C MET A 231 -1.10 5.90 -0.06
N GLN A 232 -1.61 6.62 -1.05
CA GLN A 232 -1.89 6.04 -2.37
C GLN A 232 -0.60 6.06 -3.23
N PRO A 233 -0.11 4.91 -3.73
CA PRO A 233 1.17 4.84 -4.45
C PRO A 233 1.26 5.68 -5.73
N SER A 234 0.16 5.80 -6.47
CA SER A 234 0.09 6.62 -7.68
C SER A 234 0.18 8.12 -7.41
N ASP A 235 -0.18 8.60 -6.22
CA ASP A 235 -0.06 10.01 -5.86
C ASP A 235 1.37 10.34 -5.41
N GLU A 236 1.94 9.52 -4.53
CA GLU A 236 3.28 9.75 -3.97
C GLU A 236 4.40 9.49 -4.98
N LEU A 237 4.34 8.37 -5.71
CA LEU A 237 5.45 7.89 -6.54
C LEU A 237 5.39 8.43 -7.97
N TYR A 238 4.38 9.24 -8.32
CA TYR A 238 4.20 9.77 -9.66
C TYR A 238 5.42 10.58 -10.12
N LYS A 239 6.00 10.17 -11.25
CA LYS A 239 7.20 10.82 -11.83
C LYS A 239 8.38 10.94 -10.85
N LYS A 240 8.48 10.03 -9.87
CA LYS A 240 9.63 9.91 -8.95
C LYS A 240 10.62 8.85 -9.43
N HIS A 241 11.88 9.02 -9.07
CA HIS A 241 12.91 7.99 -9.22
C HIS A 241 12.87 7.08 -7.99
N LEU A 242 12.79 5.77 -8.18
CA LEU A 242 12.65 4.84 -7.06
C LEU A 242 13.95 4.09 -6.82
N LEU A 243 14.36 4.01 -5.56
CA LEU A 243 15.40 3.09 -5.11
C LEU A 243 14.76 2.10 -4.15
N VAL A 244 14.60 0.85 -4.60
CA VAL A 244 13.83 -0.18 -3.91
C VAL A 244 14.75 -1.18 -3.24
N LEU A 245 14.54 -1.45 -1.96
CA LEU A 245 15.20 -2.54 -1.24
C LEU A 245 14.13 -3.52 -0.74
N ARG A 246 14.14 -4.74 -1.27
CA ARG A 246 13.31 -5.84 -0.77
C ARG A 246 14.04 -6.59 0.35
N GLY A 247 13.32 -6.97 1.40
CA GLY A 247 13.91 -7.79 2.45
C GLY A 247 12.94 -8.17 3.56
N ARG A 248 13.42 -9.03 4.48
CA ARG A 248 12.66 -9.44 5.66
C ARG A 248 12.65 -8.40 6.77
N PHE A 249 13.76 -7.67 6.94
CA PHE A 249 13.91 -6.60 7.94
C PHE A 249 13.57 -7.03 9.38
N ARG A 250 14.04 -8.21 9.80
CA ARG A 250 13.67 -8.84 11.06
C ARG A 250 14.88 -9.22 11.95
N PRO A 251 15.50 -8.26 12.67
CA PRO A 251 15.41 -6.82 12.49
C PRO A 251 16.25 -6.33 11.28
N PRO A 252 16.14 -5.06 10.86
CA PRO A 252 17.12 -4.45 9.98
C PRO A 252 18.53 -4.45 10.60
N THR A 253 19.53 -4.90 9.84
CA THR A 253 20.93 -5.00 10.29
C THR A 253 21.82 -3.96 9.60
N HIS A 254 23.09 -3.87 10.02
CA HIS A 254 24.09 -3.08 9.32
C HIS A 254 24.30 -3.49 7.86
N VAL A 255 24.02 -4.75 7.49
CA VAL A 255 24.06 -5.18 6.08
C VAL A 255 23.00 -4.44 5.27
N ASN A 256 21.75 -4.39 5.75
CA ASN A 256 20.65 -3.73 5.03
C ASN A 256 20.92 -2.23 4.85
N VAL A 257 21.44 -1.58 5.89
CA VAL A 257 21.79 -0.15 5.83
C VAL A 257 22.95 0.09 4.87
N ASP A 258 23.99 -0.74 4.90
CA ASP A 258 25.12 -0.59 3.98
C ASP A 258 24.71 -0.79 2.52
N MET A 259 23.92 -1.84 2.24
CA MET A 259 23.31 -2.08 0.92
C MET A 259 22.59 -0.83 0.40
N LEU A 260 21.72 -0.25 1.24
CA LEU A 260 20.93 0.92 0.87
C LEU A 260 21.81 2.15 0.63
N LEU A 261 22.75 2.45 1.53
CA LEU A 261 23.59 3.63 1.42
C LEU A 261 24.55 3.53 0.22
N ALA A 262 25.14 2.37 -0.01
CA ALA A 262 26.07 2.14 -1.11
C ALA A 262 25.36 2.17 -2.47
N ALA A 263 24.17 1.58 -2.58
CA ALA A 263 23.35 1.70 -3.78
C ALA A 263 22.86 3.15 -4.01
N ARG A 264 22.42 3.84 -2.96
CA ARG A 264 21.98 5.25 -3.05
C ARG A 264 23.10 6.17 -3.51
N ARG A 265 24.35 5.92 -3.08
CA ARG A 265 25.52 6.66 -3.56
C ARG A 265 25.69 6.53 -5.07
N ARG A 266 25.42 5.38 -5.68
CA ARG A 266 25.48 5.19 -7.14
C ARG A 266 24.27 5.77 -7.85
N PHE A 267 23.08 5.42 -7.36
CA PHE A 267 21.81 5.81 -7.97
C PHE A 267 21.67 7.33 -8.15
N LYS A 268 22.16 8.14 -7.19
CA LYS A 268 22.12 9.60 -7.28
C LYS A 268 23.10 10.22 -8.30
N HIS A 269 24.01 9.43 -8.86
CA HIS A 269 24.98 9.83 -9.89
C HIS A 269 24.61 9.29 -11.28
N GLU A 270 23.54 8.51 -11.39
CA GLU A 270 22.99 8.14 -12.70
C GLU A 270 22.58 9.41 -13.47
N PRO A 271 22.94 9.53 -14.76
CA PRO A 271 22.78 10.77 -15.52
C PRO A 271 21.32 11.19 -15.71
N ASP A 272 20.39 10.23 -15.67
CA ASP A 272 18.96 10.41 -15.85
C ASP A 272 18.19 10.51 -14.52
N VAL A 273 18.88 10.59 -13.36
CA VAL A 273 18.25 10.66 -12.03
C VAL A 273 18.27 12.08 -11.46
N GLU A 274 17.08 12.64 -11.25
CA GLU A 274 16.89 13.91 -10.54
C GLU A 274 16.90 13.69 -9.03
N ARG A 275 17.94 14.17 -8.34
CA ARG A 275 18.20 13.89 -6.91
C ARG A 275 17.08 14.32 -5.97
N SER A 276 16.41 15.44 -6.26
CA SER A 276 15.28 15.97 -5.47
C SER A 276 14.01 15.11 -5.61
N LYS A 277 13.96 14.18 -6.57
CA LYS A 277 12.81 13.30 -6.83
C LYS A 277 13.12 11.83 -6.55
N ILE A 278 14.20 11.53 -5.84
CA ILE A 278 14.50 10.17 -5.39
C ILE A 278 13.62 9.83 -4.18
N VAL A 279 12.91 8.72 -4.27
CA VAL A 279 12.18 8.09 -3.17
C VAL A 279 12.82 6.73 -2.89
N VAL A 280 13.18 6.50 -1.63
CA VAL A 280 13.61 5.18 -1.15
C VAL A 280 12.38 4.42 -0.71
N LEU A 281 12.22 3.21 -1.25
CA LEU A 281 11.09 2.33 -0.97
C LEU A 281 11.59 1.00 -0.42
N THR A 282 11.08 0.62 0.73
CA THR A 282 11.40 -0.67 1.35
C THR A 282 10.23 -1.61 1.17
N GLU A 283 10.47 -2.73 0.50
CA GLU A 283 9.42 -3.70 0.19
C GLU A 283 9.42 -4.85 1.20
N LEU A 284 8.25 -5.06 1.81
CA LEU A 284 7.89 -6.24 2.58
C LEU A 284 6.91 -7.07 1.75
N THR A 285 7.36 -8.19 1.20
CA THR A 285 6.46 -9.09 0.49
C THR A 285 5.66 -9.94 1.46
N LEU A 286 4.44 -10.38 1.10
CA LEU A 286 3.69 -11.34 1.92
C LEU A 286 4.50 -12.61 2.20
N ASN A 287 5.32 -13.03 1.24
CA ASN A 287 6.23 -14.18 1.39
C ASN A 287 7.29 -13.97 2.48
N ASP A 288 7.85 -12.76 2.57
CA ASP A 288 8.84 -12.41 3.60
C ASP A 288 8.21 -12.24 4.99
N LEU A 289 6.90 -12.05 5.04
CA LEU A 289 6.11 -11.96 6.27
C LEU A 289 5.58 -13.32 6.72
N SER A 290 5.30 -14.24 5.80
CA SER A 290 4.79 -15.59 6.09
C SER A 290 5.93 -16.59 6.30
N SER A 291 6.44 -16.70 7.52
CA SER A 291 7.51 -17.67 7.84
C SER A 291 7.01 -19.12 7.73
N ASP A 292 5.75 -19.38 8.11
CA ASP A 292 5.11 -20.70 8.15
C ASP A 292 3.70 -20.69 7.50
N GLY A 293 3.48 -19.82 6.52
CA GLY A 293 2.17 -19.63 5.87
C GLY A 293 1.20 -18.72 6.64
N ASN A 294 1.49 -18.39 7.91
CA ASN A 294 0.78 -17.38 8.69
C ASN A 294 1.63 -16.11 8.85
N ILE A 295 0.97 -14.96 8.77
CA ILE A 295 1.59 -13.66 9.03
C ILE A 295 1.23 -13.23 10.45
N ASP A 296 2.26 -13.04 11.28
CA ASP A 296 2.15 -12.44 12.60
C ASP A 296 2.02 -10.91 12.47
N GLU A 297 0.87 -10.38 12.88
CA GLU A 297 0.54 -8.96 12.78
C GLU A 297 1.43 -8.10 13.68
N THR A 298 1.85 -8.63 14.84
CA THR A 298 2.72 -7.94 15.79
C THR A 298 4.14 -7.85 15.23
N ASP A 299 4.64 -8.97 14.70
CA ASP A 299 5.95 -9.02 14.05
C ASP A 299 6.01 -8.07 12.83
N PHE A 300 4.93 -8.00 12.04
CA PHE A 300 4.82 -7.02 10.96
C PHE A 300 4.92 -5.57 11.47
N LEU A 301 4.17 -5.21 12.52
CA LEU A 301 4.21 -3.85 13.08
C LEU A 301 5.58 -3.51 13.64
N HIS A 302 6.28 -4.45 14.28
CA HIS A 302 7.66 -4.25 14.73
C HIS A 302 8.62 -3.91 13.58
N ARG A 303 8.51 -4.63 12.45
CA ARG A 303 9.30 -4.35 11.25
C ARG A 303 8.95 -2.97 10.68
N ALA A 304 7.66 -2.66 10.57
CA ALA A 304 7.16 -1.38 10.06
C ALA A 304 7.66 -0.20 10.91
N ASP A 305 7.55 -0.28 12.24
CA ASP A 305 8.03 0.73 13.18
C ASP A 305 9.50 1.08 12.97
N ILE A 306 10.35 0.06 12.82
CA ILE A 306 11.77 0.29 12.66
C ILE A 306 12.06 0.89 11.29
N ILE A 307 11.45 0.39 10.21
CA ILE A 307 11.68 0.92 8.86
C ILE A 307 11.23 2.39 8.79
N CYS A 308 10.07 2.73 9.37
CA CYS A 308 9.58 4.10 9.49
C CYS A 308 10.54 4.98 10.31
N SER A 309 11.07 4.48 11.45
CA SER A 309 12.06 5.20 12.27
C SER A 309 13.37 5.53 11.53
N LEU A 310 13.68 4.75 10.49
CA LEU A 310 14.82 4.97 9.58
C LEU A 310 14.50 5.97 8.45
N GLY A 311 13.30 6.56 8.45
CA GLY A 311 12.88 7.57 7.48
C GLY A 311 12.49 7.01 6.12
N GLN A 312 12.05 5.74 6.06
CA GLN A 312 11.80 5.04 4.79
C GLN A 312 10.31 4.81 4.55
N HIS A 313 9.92 4.85 3.28
CA HIS A 313 8.58 4.42 2.84
C HIS A 313 8.52 2.90 2.83
N VAL A 314 7.35 2.33 3.16
CA VAL A 314 7.15 0.88 3.16
C VAL A 314 6.10 0.51 2.13
N LEU A 315 6.46 -0.40 1.22
CA LEU A 315 5.54 -1.06 0.31
C LEU A 315 5.26 -2.48 0.83
N ILE A 316 4.00 -2.78 1.11
CA ILE A 316 3.53 -4.15 1.30
C ILE A 316 3.09 -4.67 -0.06
N SER A 317 3.58 -5.84 -0.47
CA SER A 317 3.23 -6.38 -1.79
C SER A 317 2.97 -7.88 -1.76
N ASN A 318 2.19 -8.34 -2.73
CA ASN A 318 2.08 -9.75 -3.10
C ASN A 318 2.82 -10.04 -4.42
N TYR A 319 3.92 -9.32 -4.67
CA TYR A 319 4.76 -9.49 -5.86
C TYR A 319 5.97 -10.36 -5.54
N PHE A 320 5.80 -11.68 -5.65
CA PHE A 320 6.88 -12.65 -5.43
C PHE A 320 8.06 -12.40 -6.38
N GLU A 321 7.79 -12.16 -7.66
CA GLU A 321 8.80 -11.95 -8.68
C GLU A 321 9.10 -10.47 -8.90
N TYR A 322 10.38 -10.11 -9.03
CA TYR A 322 10.81 -8.73 -9.24
C TYR A 322 10.22 -8.09 -10.50
N TYR A 323 9.98 -8.87 -11.57
CA TYR A 323 9.41 -8.33 -12.80
C TYR A 323 7.98 -7.79 -12.60
N ARG A 324 7.19 -8.39 -11.70
CA ARG A 324 5.83 -7.92 -11.40
C ARG A 324 5.84 -6.63 -10.58
N LEU A 325 6.75 -6.55 -9.61
CA LEU A 325 6.99 -5.31 -8.87
C LEU A 325 7.39 -4.18 -9.81
N VAL A 326 8.35 -4.44 -10.70
CA VAL A 326 8.83 -3.45 -11.65
C VAL A 326 7.76 -3.03 -12.65
N ASP A 327 6.98 -3.97 -13.19
CA ASP A 327 5.83 -3.65 -14.05
C ASP A 327 4.83 -2.72 -13.31
N TYR A 328 4.48 -3.05 -12.07
CA TYR A 328 3.63 -2.19 -11.23
C TYR A 328 4.21 -0.78 -11.02
N LEU A 329 5.46 -0.67 -10.57
CA LEU A 329 6.10 0.61 -10.25
C LEU A 329 6.38 1.45 -11.51
N SER A 330 6.73 0.83 -12.64
CA SER A 330 7.04 1.53 -13.89
C SER A 330 5.83 2.27 -14.46
N ARG A 331 4.63 1.68 -14.32
CA ARG A 331 3.35 2.30 -14.73
C ARG A 331 3.04 3.59 -13.95
N ILE A 332 3.43 3.65 -12.68
CA ILE A 332 3.23 4.79 -11.77
C ILE A 332 4.30 5.85 -12.00
N THR A 333 5.56 5.45 -12.08
CA THR A 333 6.71 6.36 -12.18
C THR A 333 6.86 7.02 -13.54
N LYS A 334 6.14 6.55 -14.57
CA LYS A 334 6.09 7.14 -15.93
C LYS A 334 7.48 7.33 -16.57
N GLY A 335 8.23 6.24 -16.65
CA GLY A 335 9.53 6.18 -17.35
C GLY A 335 10.72 6.69 -16.53
N LYS A 336 10.50 7.09 -15.27
CA LYS A 336 11.60 7.44 -14.35
C LYS A 336 12.36 6.18 -13.93
N LYS A 337 13.64 6.38 -13.60
CA LYS A 337 14.55 5.31 -13.23
C LYS A 337 14.10 4.57 -11.97
N ILE A 338 14.16 3.25 -12.01
CA ILE A 338 13.95 2.35 -10.87
C ILE A 338 15.26 1.60 -10.61
N GLY A 339 15.86 1.84 -9.45
CA GLY A 339 16.98 1.05 -8.93
C GLY A 339 16.45 -0.05 -8.02
N ILE A 340 16.78 -1.31 -8.28
CA ILE A 340 16.48 -2.41 -7.34
C ILE A 340 17.76 -2.85 -6.66
N ILE A 341 17.77 -2.88 -5.34
CA ILE A 341 18.90 -3.31 -4.54
C ILE A 341 18.68 -4.77 -4.15
N MET A 342 19.65 -5.63 -4.42
CA MET A 342 19.58 -7.05 -4.03
C MET A 342 20.97 -7.64 -3.80
N GLY A 343 21.04 -8.72 -3.04
CA GLY A 343 22.25 -9.52 -2.91
C GLY A 343 22.46 -10.44 -4.11
N ILE A 344 23.71 -10.83 -4.37
CA ILE A 344 24.07 -11.75 -5.46
C ILE A 344 23.30 -13.09 -5.39
N ASN A 345 23.00 -13.59 -4.19
CA ASN A 345 22.20 -14.80 -3.99
C ASN A 345 20.73 -14.64 -4.45
N ALA A 346 20.18 -13.43 -4.38
CA ALA A 346 18.85 -13.14 -4.92
C ALA A 346 18.90 -13.03 -6.46
N LEU A 347 19.99 -12.49 -7.01
CA LEU A 347 20.21 -12.45 -8.46
C LEU A 347 20.28 -13.87 -9.06
N GLN A 348 20.92 -14.82 -8.36
CA GLN A 348 20.93 -16.23 -8.77
C GLN A 348 19.51 -16.77 -8.98
N LYS A 349 18.56 -16.44 -8.08
CA LYS A 349 17.15 -16.83 -8.22
C LYS A 349 16.46 -16.15 -9.40
N VAL A 350 16.83 -14.90 -9.71
CA VAL A 350 16.31 -14.19 -10.90
C VAL A 350 16.73 -14.87 -12.20
N PHE A 351 17.90 -15.52 -12.22
CA PHE A 351 18.37 -16.29 -13.38
C PHE A 351 18.00 -17.78 -13.34
N ASP A 352 17.29 -18.24 -12.30
CA ASP A 352 16.84 -19.63 -12.23
C ASP A 352 15.59 -19.82 -13.10
N GLU A 353 15.76 -20.48 -14.25
CA GLU A 353 14.68 -20.76 -15.22
C GLU A 353 13.49 -21.51 -14.60
N LYS A 354 13.71 -22.28 -13.52
CA LYS A 354 12.64 -22.98 -12.80
C LYS A 354 11.59 -22.04 -12.21
N THR A 355 12.00 -20.81 -11.89
CA THR A 355 11.10 -19.76 -11.40
C THR A 355 10.01 -19.42 -12.43
N TYR A 356 10.25 -19.71 -13.72
CA TYR A 356 9.43 -19.23 -14.83
C TYR A 356 8.77 -20.34 -15.65
N GLU A 357 8.79 -21.59 -15.20
CA GLU A 357 8.21 -22.75 -15.92
C GLU A 357 6.72 -22.57 -16.25
N ASN A 358 5.98 -21.81 -15.43
CA ASN A 358 4.55 -21.53 -15.64
C ASN A 358 4.28 -20.28 -16.50
N THR A 359 5.31 -19.64 -17.05
CA THR A 359 5.20 -18.46 -17.92
C THR A 359 5.43 -18.88 -19.37
N ARG A 360 4.53 -18.50 -20.28
CA ARG A 360 4.55 -18.97 -21.67
C ARG A 360 5.88 -18.72 -22.38
N GLY A 361 6.46 -17.53 -22.22
CA GLY A 361 7.77 -17.17 -22.78
C GLY A 361 8.95 -17.39 -21.82
N GLY A 362 8.74 -18.10 -20.71
CA GLY A 362 9.78 -18.42 -19.72
C GLY A 362 10.53 -17.19 -19.22
N ILE A 363 11.85 -17.34 -19.03
CA ILE A 363 12.73 -16.28 -18.53
C ILE A 363 12.74 -15.02 -19.43
N LEU A 364 12.58 -15.18 -20.76
CA LEU A 364 12.65 -14.05 -21.70
C LEU A 364 11.45 -13.11 -21.56
N GLU A 365 10.25 -13.63 -21.35
CA GLU A 365 9.05 -12.82 -21.12
C GLU A 365 9.15 -12.02 -19.80
N CYS A 366 9.66 -12.67 -18.75
CA CYS A 366 9.90 -12.02 -17.46
C CYS A 366 11.00 -10.95 -17.55
N PHE A 367 12.10 -11.23 -18.27
CA PHE A 367 13.20 -10.28 -18.43
C PHE A 367 12.81 -9.10 -19.31
N ALA A 368 11.95 -9.30 -20.32
CA ALA A 368 11.36 -8.19 -21.07
C ALA A 368 10.58 -7.25 -20.14
N SER A 369 9.80 -7.80 -19.21
CA SER A 369 9.05 -7.00 -18.23
C SER A 369 9.96 -6.32 -17.19
N LEU A 370 11.00 -6.99 -16.72
CA LEU A 370 11.94 -6.47 -15.72
C LEU A 370 12.90 -5.42 -16.28
N PHE A 371 13.50 -5.67 -17.44
CA PHE A 371 14.58 -4.85 -17.99
C PHE A 371 14.18 -4.01 -19.20
N GLY A 372 12.98 -4.24 -19.76
CA GLY A 372 12.42 -3.43 -20.87
C GLY A 372 12.05 -2.01 -20.47
N THR A 373 11.93 -1.73 -19.17
CA THR A 373 11.74 -0.38 -18.63
C THR A 373 13.07 0.22 -18.14
N ASN A 374 13.06 1.47 -17.66
CA ASN A 374 14.24 2.16 -17.16
C ASN A 374 14.64 1.65 -15.75
N VAL A 375 15.15 0.42 -15.71
CA VAL A 375 15.51 -0.30 -14.49
C VAL A 375 17.00 -0.62 -14.48
N LYS A 376 17.59 -0.57 -13.28
CA LYS A 376 18.95 -1.04 -13.01
C LYS A 376 18.99 -1.81 -11.68
N LEU A 377 19.68 -2.94 -11.65
CA LEU A 377 19.91 -3.70 -10.42
C LEU A 377 21.28 -3.37 -9.83
N TYR A 378 21.30 -3.05 -8.53
CA TYR A 378 22.51 -2.85 -7.74
C TYR A 378 22.76 -4.09 -6.90
N ILE A 379 23.87 -4.77 -7.20
CA ILE A 379 24.15 -6.11 -6.71
C ILE A 379 25.15 -6.03 -5.57
N TYR A 380 24.70 -6.41 -4.38
CA TYR A 380 25.52 -6.46 -3.19
C TYR A 380 26.23 -7.83 -3.09
N PRO A 381 27.54 -7.86 -2.84
CA PRO A 381 28.30 -9.11 -2.81
C PRO A 381 27.93 -9.97 -1.60
N ALA A 382 28.25 -11.26 -1.67
CA ALA A 382 28.16 -12.19 -0.55
C ALA A 382 29.53 -12.83 -0.28
N LEU A 383 29.73 -13.43 0.89
CA LEU A 383 30.88 -14.30 1.13
C LEU A 383 30.62 -15.66 0.48
N ILE A 384 31.61 -16.19 -0.24
CA ILE A 384 31.60 -17.58 -0.69
C ILE A 384 31.76 -18.47 0.56
N ARG A 385 30.89 -19.49 0.70
CA ARG A 385 30.88 -20.40 1.85
C ARG A 385 32.28 -20.93 2.14
N ASP A 386 32.64 -20.95 3.42
CA ASP A 386 33.91 -21.47 3.94
C ASP A 386 35.17 -20.78 3.38
N SER A 387 35.02 -19.60 2.77
CA SER A 387 36.12 -18.77 2.29
C SER A 387 35.96 -17.30 2.72
N GLN A 388 37.05 -16.54 2.63
CA GLN A 388 37.03 -15.07 2.80
C GLN A 388 36.83 -14.35 1.45
N ASN A 389 36.59 -15.09 0.36
CA ASN A 389 36.42 -14.52 -0.96
C ASN A 389 34.99 -14.02 -1.16
N LEU A 390 34.85 -12.96 -1.95
CA LEU A 390 33.56 -12.38 -2.31
C LEU A 390 33.00 -13.05 -3.54
N LEU A 391 31.69 -13.25 -3.56
CA LEU A 391 30.90 -13.59 -4.73
C LEU A 391 30.37 -12.28 -5.33
N THR A 392 30.81 -11.95 -6.54
CA THR A 392 30.46 -10.75 -7.29
C THR A 392 29.77 -11.09 -8.62
N LEU A 393 29.38 -10.09 -9.41
CA LEU A 393 28.85 -10.32 -10.77
C LEU A 393 29.85 -11.06 -11.68
N GLY A 394 31.14 -10.81 -11.53
CA GLY A 394 32.18 -11.49 -12.33
C GLY A 394 32.22 -13.00 -12.06
N ASP A 395 32.16 -13.39 -10.78
CA ASP A 395 32.12 -14.79 -10.38
C ASP A 395 30.80 -15.45 -10.82
N PHE A 396 29.69 -14.74 -10.67
CA PHE A 396 28.37 -15.19 -11.11
C PHE A 396 28.32 -15.49 -12.62
N GLU A 397 28.97 -14.70 -13.47
CA GLU A 397 29.06 -14.99 -14.91
C GLU A 397 29.79 -16.31 -15.21
N VAL A 398 30.82 -16.63 -14.42
CA VAL A 398 31.59 -17.88 -14.58
C VAL A 398 30.69 -19.08 -14.30
N ASP A 399 29.91 -19.01 -13.22
CA ASP A 399 29.04 -20.09 -12.74
C ASP A 399 27.70 -20.20 -13.49
N LEU A 400 27.31 -19.18 -14.26
CA LEU A 400 26.07 -19.20 -15.03
C LEU A 400 26.05 -20.33 -16.09
N PRO A 401 24.90 -21.00 -16.33
CA PRO A 401 24.71 -21.91 -17.45
C PRO A 401 25.04 -21.25 -18.81
N ALA A 402 25.63 -22.01 -19.72
CA ALA A 402 26.12 -21.49 -21.00
C ALA A 402 25.04 -20.77 -21.84
N ASN A 403 23.79 -21.26 -21.79
CA ASN A 403 22.63 -20.66 -22.46
C ASN A 403 22.22 -19.29 -21.89
N LEU A 404 22.57 -18.98 -20.63
CA LEU A 404 22.21 -17.73 -19.96
C LEU A 404 23.32 -16.68 -19.98
N LYS A 405 24.58 -17.06 -20.27
CA LYS A 405 25.73 -16.13 -20.27
C LYS A 405 25.55 -14.94 -21.22
N ASN A 406 25.04 -15.18 -22.42
CA ASN A 406 24.84 -14.10 -23.39
C ASN A 406 23.71 -13.16 -22.98
N LEU A 407 22.66 -13.67 -22.32
CA LEU A 407 21.60 -12.83 -21.75
C LEU A 407 22.16 -11.96 -20.62
N PHE A 408 22.98 -12.53 -19.74
CA PHE A 408 23.66 -11.79 -18.69
C PHE A 408 24.59 -10.69 -19.25
N ARG A 409 25.43 -11.02 -20.22
CA ARG A 409 26.33 -10.06 -20.89
C ARG A 409 25.57 -8.93 -21.55
N TYR A 410 24.46 -9.24 -22.24
CA TYR A 410 23.59 -8.21 -22.79
C TYR A 410 23.13 -7.22 -21.71
N LEU A 411 22.75 -7.69 -20.51
CA LEU A 411 22.37 -6.81 -19.41
C LEU A 411 23.56 -5.99 -18.87
N MET A 412 24.75 -6.58 -18.77
CA MET A 412 25.98 -5.87 -18.37
C MET A 412 26.33 -4.77 -19.39
N ASP A 413 26.36 -5.10 -20.67
CA ASP A 413 26.69 -4.18 -21.78
C ASP A 413 25.69 -3.01 -21.87
N ASN A 414 24.43 -3.26 -21.50
CA ASN A 414 23.37 -2.24 -21.45
C ASN A 414 23.25 -1.54 -20.08
N ASN A 415 24.26 -1.67 -19.20
CA ASN A 415 24.31 -1.02 -17.89
C ASN A 415 23.07 -1.30 -17.01
N LYS A 416 22.50 -2.50 -17.11
CA LYS A 416 21.33 -2.95 -16.33
C LYS A 416 21.70 -3.57 -15.00
N LEU A 417 22.94 -3.99 -14.82
CA LEU A 417 23.47 -4.61 -13.60
C LEU A 417 24.74 -3.86 -13.18
N GLU A 418 24.91 -3.62 -11.88
CA GLU A 418 26.13 -3.01 -11.33
C GLU A 418 26.50 -3.61 -9.97
N ASP A 419 27.78 -3.95 -9.80
CA ASP A 419 28.35 -4.34 -8.50
C ASP A 419 28.45 -3.17 -7.53
N ILE A 420 28.05 -3.41 -6.27
CA ILE A 420 28.35 -2.54 -5.15
C ILE A 420 29.77 -2.86 -4.65
N LYS A 421 30.77 -2.26 -5.31
CA LYS A 421 32.21 -2.47 -5.04
C LYS A 421 32.73 -1.92 -3.71
N ASP A 422 32.04 -0.94 -3.13
CA ASP A 422 32.39 -0.30 -1.84
C ASP A 422 31.54 -0.85 -0.68
N ALA A 423 31.06 -2.09 -0.82
CA ALA A 423 30.36 -2.81 0.23
C ALA A 423 31.27 -2.98 1.46
N ASN A 424 30.70 -2.80 2.65
CA ASN A 424 31.39 -3.06 3.89
C ASN A 424 31.44 -4.58 4.15
N THR A 425 32.50 -5.20 3.65
CA THR A 425 32.72 -6.66 3.74
C THR A 425 32.75 -7.18 5.18
N LYS A 426 33.10 -6.32 6.14
CA LYS A 426 33.08 -6.65 7.57
C LYS A 426 31.68 -6.97 8.07
N ASN A 427 30.63 -6.49 7.43
CA ASN A 427 29.24 -6.75 7.83
C ASN A 427 28.68 -8.05 7.23
N LEU A 428 29.33 -8.66 6.23
CA LEU A 428 28.76 -9.79 5.47
C LEU A 428 28.50 -11.06 6.29
N HIS A 429 29.14 -11.19 7.46
CA HIS A 429 28.92 -12.30 8.38
C HIS A 429 27.62 -12.16 9.21
N ILE A 430 26.97 -10.99 9.17
CA ILE A 430 25.77 -10.73 9.97
C ILE A 430 24.57 -11.43 9.35
N ILE A 431 23.97 -12.36 10.10
CA ILE A 431 22.77 -13.11 9.72
C ILE A 431 21.61 -12.63 10.59
N SER A 432 20.55 -12.09 9.96
CA SER A 432 19.38 -11.52 10.65
C SER A 432 18.73 -12.52 11.63
N ASP A 433 18.61 -13.79 11.25
CA ASP A 433 18.00 -14.83 12.09
C ASP A 433 18.83 -15.10 13.36
N HIS A 434 20.16 -14.99 13.29
CA HIS A 434 21.02 -15.10 14.48
C HIS A 434 20.84 -13.89 15.39
N VAL A 435 20.79 -12.68 14.83
CA VAL A 435 20.55 -11.45 15.60
C VAL A 435 19.20 -11.51 16.31
N LEU A 436 18.15 -11.99 15.61
CA LEU A 436 16.83 -12.19 16.20
C LEU A 436 16.84 -13.21 17.34
N ALA A 437 17.55 -14.33 17.19
CA ALA A 437 17.71 -15.31 18.27
C ALA A 437 18.38 -14.70 19.50
N MET A 438 19.45 -13.92 19.32
CA MET A 438 20.12 -13.20 20.41
C MET A 438 19.18 -12.24 21.14
N ILE A 439 18.36 -11.48 20.40
CA ILE A 439 17.38 -10.54 20.97
C ILE A 439 16.36 -11.28 21.85
N ARG A 440 15.79 -12.37 21.33
CA ARG A 440 14.77 -13.17 22.02
C ARG A 440 15.30 -13.85 23.28
N ASN A 441 16.56 -14.29 23.24
CA ASN A 441 17.22 -14.92 24.37
C ASN A 441 17.77 -13.92 25.41
N GLY A 442 17.62 -12.61 25.17
CA GLY A 442 18.20 -11.58 26.04
C GLY A 442 19.73 -11.62 26.10
N GLU A 443 20.37 -12.14 25.04
CA GLU A 443 21.83 -12.19 24.93
C GLU A 443 22.41 -10.79 24.76
N SER A 444 23.64 -10.56 25.24
CA SER A 444 24.31 -9.27 25.09
C SER A 444 25.10 -9.19 23.79
N GLY A 445 25.21 -7.99 23.20
CA GLY A 445 26.12 -7.71 22.10
C GLY A 445 25.52 -7.88 20.71
N TRP A 446 24.20 -8.09 20.59
CA TRP A 446 23.50 -8.02 19.31
C TRP A 446 23.41 -6.58 18.78
N GLU A 447 23.52 -5.59 19.68
CA GLU A 447 23.44 -4.16 19.36
C GLU A 447 24.53 -3.71 18.39
N LYS A 448 25.66 -4.44 18.32
CA LYS A 448 26.76 -4.16 17.38
C LYS A 448 26.45 -4.58 15.94
N TYR A 449 25.37 -5.34 15.71
CA TYR A 449 24.99 -5.85 14.39
C TYR A 449 23.87 -5.03 13.74
N VAL A 450 23.27 -4.11 14.47
CA VAL A 450 22.15 -3.27 14.02
C VAL A 450 22.48 -1.79 14.21
N PRO A 451 21.88 -0.88 13.43
CA PRO A 451 22.05 0.56 13.67
C PRO A 451 21.63 0.97 15.08
N HIS A 452 22.29 1.96 15.65
CA HIS A 452 22.01 2.46 17.00
C HIS A 452 20.52 2.74 17.25
N LYS A 453 19.88 3.47 16.33
CA LYS A 453 18.44 3.77 16.38
C LYS A 453 17.56 2.51 16.41
N VAL A 454 17.99 1.44 15.74
CA VAL A 454 17.28 0.16 15.73
C VAL A 454 17.43 -0.51 17.10
N ALA A 455 18.64 -0.51 17.68
CA ALA A 455 18.86 -1.06 19.01
C ALA A 455 18.07 -0.32 20.09
N GLU A 456 18.03 1.01 20.04
CA GLU A 456 17.21 1.85 20.93
C GLU A 456 15.73 1.49 20.78
N ALA A 457 15.20 1.50 19.55
CA ALA A 457 13.79 1.19 19.30
C ALA A 457 13.39 -0.21 19.80
N ILE A 458 14.25 -1.22 19.59
CA ILE A 458 14.01 -2.59 20.08
C ILE A 458 13.94 -2.62 21.61
N LYS A 459 14.87 -1.95 22.29
CA LYS A 459 14.93 -1.93 23.76
C LYS A 459 13.79 -1.14 24.40
N GLU A 460 13.55 0.07 23.91
CA GLU A 460 12.56 1.00 24.48
C GLU A 460 11.13 0.51 24.29
N ARG A 461 10.86 -0.16 23.17
CA ARG A 461 9.50 -0.58 22.79
C ARG A 461 9.25 -2.08 22.94
N GLY A 462 10.25 -2.85 23.38
CA GLY A 462 10.13 -4.31 23.53
C GLY A 462 9.88 -5.04 22.21
N LEU A 463 10.45 -4.57 21.10
CA LEU A 463 10.19 -5.16 19.78
C LEU A 463 10.86 -6.54 19.65
N PHE A 464 10.31 -7.38 18.79
CA PHE A 464 10.78 -8.75 18.51
C PHE A 464 10.95 -9.63 19.75
N ASP A 465 10.00 -9.53 20.68
CA ASP A 465 9.97 -10.30 21.92
C ASP A 465 11.18 -10.02 22.83
N TYR A 466 11.79 -8.83 22.70
CA TYR A 466 12.90 -8.43 23.55
C TYR A 466 12.47 -8.37 25.01
N GLN A 467 13.12 -9.17 25.85
CA GLN A 467 12.96 -9.12 27.30
C GLN A 467 14.18 -8.45 27.92
N PRO A 468 14.02 -7.32 28.65
CA PRO A 468 15.12 -6.75 29.40
C PRO A 468 15.57 -7.77 30.45
N ARG A 469 16.88 -8.00 30.55
CA ARG A 469 17.45 -8.83 31.60
C ARG A 469 16.99 -8.26 32.95
N GLN A 470 16.24 -9.04 33.73
CA GLN A 470 16.00 -8.70 35.13
C GLN A 470 17.37 -8.72 35.80
N VAL A 471 17.86 -7.54 36.17
CA VAL A 471 18.98 -7.44 37.09
C VAL A 471 18.41 -7.88 38.43
N GLU A 472 18.71 -9.10 38.87
CA GLU A 472 18.50 -9.50 40.25
C GLU A 472 19.29 -8.51 41.12
N ILE A 473 18.58 -7.59 41.77
CA ILE A 473 19.14 -6.75 42.82
C ILE A 473 19.40 -7.72 43.98
N SER A 474 20.66 -8.14 44.09
CA SER A 474 21.16 -8.98 45.19
C SER A 474 21.43 -8.16 46.43
#